data_AF-A0A2S0RED7-F1
#
_entry.id   AF-A0A2S0RED7-F1
#
_cell.length_a   1.000
_cell.length_b   1.000
_cell.length_c   1.000
_cell.angle_alpha   90.00
_cell.angle_beta   90.00
_cell.angle_gamma   90.00
#
_symmetry.space_group_name_H-M   'P 1'
#
loop_
_entity.id
_entity.type
_entity.pdbx_description
1 polymer ?
#
loop_
_entity_poly.entity_id
_entity_poly.type
_entity_poly.pdbx_seq_one_letter_code
_entity_poly.pdbx_strand_id
1 'polypeptide(L)' 'MAAESKRKNTGNAIILFGSVFLMIFISKLNFDKITVNHIMIIVCNLVFIGCGIYANWRSRKAITK' A
#
# COMPACT_ATOMS: atom_id res chain seq x y z
N MET A 1 -4.42 -20.08 14.68
CA MET A 1 -4.44 -20.46 13.25
C MET A 1 -5.39 -19.62 12.38
N ALA A 2 -6.57 -19.16 12.84
CA ALA A 2 -7.45 -18.29 12.01
C ALA A 2 -7.01 -16.81 11.91
N ALA A 3 -6.38 -16.26 12.95
CA ALA A 3 -5.98 -14.85 12.99
C ALA A 3 -4.79 -14.51 12.06
N GLU A 4 -3.85 -15.45 11.85
CA GLU A 4 -2.71 -15.27 10.94
C GLU A 4 -3.13 -15.28 9.47
N SER A 5 -4.06 -16.15 9.09
CA SER A 5 -4.66 -16.16 7.75
C SER A 5 -5.35 -14.82 7.46
N LYS A 6 -6.14 -14.30 8.41
CA LYS A 6 -6.76 -12.97 8.29
C LYS A 6 -5.72 -11.86 8.15
N ARG A 7 -4.67 -11.83 8.98
CA ARG A 7 -3.60 -10.80 8.92
C ARG A 7 -2.84 -10.79 7.59
N LYS A 8 -2.54 -11.97 7.05
CA LYS A 8 -1.83 -12.13 5.76
C LYS A 8 -2.68 -11.61 4.60
N ASN A 9 -4.00 -11.86 4.64
CA ASN A 9 -4.95 -11.34 3.66
C ASN A 9 -5.15 -9.81 3.80
N THR A 10 -5.15 -9.27 5.02
CA THR A 10 -5.28 -7.81 5.23
C THR A 10 -4.06 -7.06 4.70
N GLY A 11 -2.83 -7.53 4.95
CA GLY A 11 -1.62 -6.90 4.42
C GLY A 11 -1.58 -6.91 2.88
N ASN A 12 -2.00 -8.01 2.26
CA ASN A 12 -2.07 -8.11 0.81
C ASN A 12 -3.17 -7.22 0.21
N ALA A 13 -4.32 -7.13 0.88
CA ALA A 13 -5.42 -6.24 0.49
C ALA A 13 -5.02 -4.76 0.56
N ILE A 14 -4.25 -4.35 1.58
CA ILE A 14 -3.72 -2.98 1.70
C ILE A 14 -2.79 -2.64 0.53
N ILE A 15 -1.91 -3.57 0.15
CA ILE A 15 -0.99 -3.38 -0.98
C ILE A 15 -1.77 -3.25 -2.29
N LEU A 16 -2.74 -4.14 -2.53
CA LEU A 16 -3.59 -4.11 -3.72
C LEU A 16 -4.43 -2.82 -3.81
N PHE A 17 -4.98 -2.37 -2.68
CA PHE A 17 -5.78 -1.15 -2.66
C PHE A 17 -4.91 0.09 -2.90
N GLY A 18 -3.72 0.15 -2.29
CA GLY A 18 -2.76 1.22 -2.52
C GLY A 18 -2.30 1.29 -3.98
N SER A 19 -1.96 0.15 -4.59
CA SER A 19 -1.51 0.12 -5.99
C SER A 19 -2.61 0.51 -6.99
N VAL A 20 -3.85 0.06 -6.80
CA VAL A 20 -5.00 0.50 -7.63
C VAL A 20 -5.25 1.99 -7.49
N PHE A 21 -5.22 2.51 -6.26
CA PHE A 21 -5.39 3.94 -6.01
C PHE A 21 -4.29 4.76 -6.71
N LEU A 22 -3.02 4.33 -6.60
CA LEU A 22 -1.90 4.99 -7.27
C LEU A 22 -2.09 5.04 -8.78
N MET A 23 -2.55 3.93 -9.39
CA MET A 23 -2.80 3.86 -10.83
C MET A 23 -3.89 4.83 -11.28
N ILE A 24 -5.04 4.85 -10.58
CA ILE A 24 -6.13 5.78 -10.88
C ILE A 24 -5.68 7.24 -10.72
N PHE A 25 -4.90 7.53 -9.66
CA PHE A 25 -4.39 8.87 -9.39
C PHE A 25 -3.42 9.33 -10.48
N ILE A 26 -2.49 8.47 -10.90
CA ILE A 26 -1.55 8.75 -11.99
C ILE A 26 -2.29 8.95 -13.32
N SER A 27 -3.32 8.15 -13.61
CA SER A 27 -4.13 8.32 -14.83
C SER A 27 -4.90 9.64 -14.89
N LYS A 28 -5.17 10.27 -13.74
CA LYS A 28 -5.80 11.61 -13.67
C LYS A 28 -4.80 12.74 -13.48
N LEU A 29 -3.51 12.42 -13.33
CA LEU A 29 -2.47 13.42 -13.15
C LEU A 29 -2.13 14.05 -14.50
N ASN A 30 -2.30 15.36 -14.57
CA ASN A 30 -1.83 16.14 -15.70
C ASN A 30 -0.39 16.57 -15.40
N PHE A 31 0.58 15.94 -16.07
CA PHE A 31 2.02 16.15 -15.81
C PHE A 31 2.46 17.61 -15.99
N ASP A 32 1.73 18.38 -16.80
CA ASP A 32 1.95 19.81 -17.02
C ASP A 32 1.58 20.70 -15.80
N LYS A 33 0.77 20.19 -14.86
CA LYS A 33 0.26 20.94 -13.70
C LYS A 33 0.50 20.19 -12.38
N ILE A 34 1.68 19.60 -12.23
CA ILE A 34 2.07 18.96 -10.96
C ILE A 34 2.25 20.03 -9.89
N THR A 35 1.35 20.05 -8.91
CA THR A 35 1.46 20.87 -7.70
C THR A 35 1.96 20.04 -6.52
N VAL A 36 2.44 20.72 -5.47
CA VAL A 36 2.94 20.10 -4.23
C VAL A 36 1.93 19.12 -3.63
N ASN A 37 0.63 19.42 -3.73
CA ASN A 37 -0.43 18.53 -3.24
C ASN A 37 -0.43 17.15 -3.92
N HIS A 38 -0.12 17.08 -5.22
CA HIS A 38 -0.05 15.80 -5.94
C HIS A 38 1.14 14.96 -5.49
N ILE A 39 2.29 15.60 -5.29
CA ILE A 39 3.50 14.94 -4.76
C ILE A 39 3.20 14.41 -3.36
N MET A 40 2.53 15.20 -2.52
CA MET A 40 2.16 14.81 -1.17
C MET A 40 1.23 13.57 -1.16
N ILE A 41 0.26 13.52 -2.07
CA ILE A 41 -0.64 12.35 -2.22
C ILE A 41 0.14 11.10 -2.65
N ILE A 42 1.07 11.22 -3.62
CA ILE A 42 1.91 10.09 -4.05
C ILE A 42 2.76 9.58 -2.89
N VAL A 43 3.40 10.47 -2.14
CA VAL A 43 4.22 10.11 -0.97
C VAL A 43 3.38 9.43 0.11
N CYS A 44 2.21 9.98 0.44
CA CYS A 44 1.29 9.35 1.40
C CYS A 44 0.86 7.95 0.94
N ASN A 45 0.61 7.76 -0.35
CA ASN A 45 0.22 6.46 -0.88
C ASN A 45 1.37 5.44 -0.84
N LEU A 46 2.60 5.87 -1.16
CA LEU A 46 3.79 5.02 -1.03
C LEU A 46 4.03 4.59 0.42
N VAL A 47 3.88 5.50 1.39
CA VAL A 47 3.98 5.16 2.82
C VAL A 47 2.91 4.15 3.22
N PHE A 48 1.67 4.32 2.74
CA PHE A 48 0.57 3.39 3.01
C PHE A 48 0.85 1.97 2.48
N ILE A 49 1.36 1.85 1.24
CA ILE A 49 1.79 0.57 0.67
C ILE A 49 2.95 -0.02 1.49
N GLY A 50 3.93 0.80 1.89
CA GLY A 50 5.05 0.40 2.73
C GLY A 50 4.61 -0.21 4.06
N CYS A 51 3.59 0.37 4.72
CA CYS A 51 2.99 -0.20 5.92
C CYS A 51 2.35 -1.57 5.66
N GLY A 52 1.66 -1.74 4.52
CA GLY A 52 1.10 -3.03 4.10
C GLY A 52 2.16 -4.10 3.86
N ILE A 53 3.26 -3.74 3.18
CA ILE A 53 4.42 -4.62 2.95
C ILE A 53 5.06 -5.02 4.27
N TYR A 54 5.28 -4.07 5.18
CA TYR A 54 5.87 -4.35 6.49
C TYR A 54 4.97 -5.28 7.32
N ALA A 55 3.66 -5.06 7.33
CA ALA A 55 2.70 -5.95 8.01
C ALA A 55 2.70 -7.38 7.44
N ASN A 56 2.81 -7.51 6.11
CA ASN A 56 2.94 -8.80 5.43
C ASN A 56 4.27 -9.49 5.76
N TRP A 57 5.38 -8.76 5.73
CA TRP A 57 6.72 -9.27 6.08
C TRP A 57 6.80 -9.74 7.53
N ARG A 58 6.29 -8.94 8.48
CA ARG A 58 6.23 -9.30 9.90
C ARG A 58 5.33 -10.51 10.14
N SER A 59 4.21 -10.62 9.44
CA SER A 59 3.33 -11.79 9.53
C SER A 59 4.00 -13.05 8.97
N ARG A 60 4.79 -12.94 7.90
CA ARG A 60 5.55 -14.08 7.36
C ARG A 60 6.64 -14.58 8.32
N LYS A 61 7.34 -13.67 9.02
CA LYS A 61 8.33 -14.04 10.04
C LYS A 61 7.74 -14.72 11.27
N ALA A 62 6.48 -14.47 11.61
CA ALA A 62 5.80 -15.13 12.72
C ALA A 62 5.46 -16.62 12.44
N ILE A 63 5.25 -16.97 11.16
CA ILE A 63 4.90 -18.34 10.72
C ILE A 63 6.12 -19.27 10.66
N THR A 64 7.35 -18.73 10.59
CA THR A 64 8.60 -19.50 10.49
C THR A 64 9.21 -19.87 11.86
N LYS A 65 8.49 -19.66 12.97
CA LYS A 65 8.97 -19.98 14.33
C LYS A 65 8.20 -21.12 14.94
#